data_AF-A0A6B0SS64-F1
#
_entry.id   AF-A0A6B0SS64-F1
#
_cell.length_a   1.000
_cell.length_b   1.000
_cell.length_c   1.000
_cell.angle_alpha   90.00
_cell.angle_beta   90.00
_cell.angle_gamma   90.00
#
_symmetry.space_group_name_H-M   'P 1'
#
loop_
_entity.id
_entity.type
_entity.pdbx_description
1 polymer ?
#
loop_
_entity_poly.entity_id
_entity_poly.type
_entity_poly.pdbx_seq_one_letter_code
_entity_poly.pdbx_strand_id
1 'polypeptide(L)'
;MLRYLLVLSRPRFWLYLAGPVLVGVAYGAASVPELFSLPAVGLFAYFLVPANVFLYGVNDAFDREVDEANPKKDDREARYRGGPAVTVVVVAAGALLVPVAAALPRVALPWLVA
;
A
#
# COMPACT_ATOMS: atom_id res chain seq x y z
N MET A 1 -12.46 -10.24 8.76
CA MET A 1 -11.96 -9.58 7.54
C MET A 1 -10.79 -8.65 7.84
N LEU A 2 -10.94 -7.62 8.70
CA LEU A 2 -9.86 -6.65 8.98
C LEU A 2 -8.54 -7.29 9.46
N ARG A 3 -8.58 -8.18 10.47
CA ARG A 3 -7.39 -8.89 10.95
C ARG A 3 -6.67 -9.65 9.83
N TYR A 4 -7.43 -10.25 8.91
CA TYR A 4 -6.86 -10.96 7.76
C TYR A 4 -6.17 -9.98 6.81
N LEU A 5 -6.82 -8.88 6.44
CA LEU A 5 -6.25 -7.86 5.55
C LEU A 5 -5.00 -7.18 6.15
N LEU A 6 -4.97 -7.00 7.48
CA LEU A 6 -3.81 -6.46 8.17
C LEU A 6 -2.62 -7.42 8.14
N VAL A 7 -2.85 -8.73 8.25
CA VAL A 7 -1.77 -9.73 8.10
C VAL A 7 -1.36 -9.86 6.63
N LEU A 8 -2.33 -9.86 5.70
CA LEU A 8 -2.11 -9.89 4.25
C LEU A 8 -1.22 -8.75 3.79
N SER A 9 -1.37 -7.54 4.34
CA SER A 9 -0.55 -6.38 3.98
C SER A 9 0.88 -6.42 4.54
N ARG A 10 1.26 -7.51 5.22
CA ARG A 10 2.59 -7.79 5.79
C ARG A 10 3.21 -6.57 6.52
N PRO A 11 2.72 -6.22 7.73
CA PRO A 11 3.07 -4.99 8.44
C PRO A 11 4.57 -4.71 8.63
N ARG A 12 5.36 -5.78 8.67
CA ARG A 12 6.83 -5.72 8.77
C ARG A 12 7.48 -5.02 7.58
N PHE A 13 6.82 -5.01 6.42
CA PHE A 13 7.33 -4.44 5.18
C PHE A 13 6.65 -3.12 4.81
N TRP A 14 5.74 -2.59 5.64
CA TRP A 14 5.00 -1.36 5.30
C TRP A 14 5.90 -0.18 4.94
N LEU A 15 7.03 -0.05 5.64
CA LEU A 15 8.00 1.03 5.39
C LEU A 15 8.80 0.87 4.09
N TYR A 16 8.71 -0.26 3.38
CA TYR A 16 9.33 -0.39 2.05
C TYR A 16 8.62 0.51 1.04
N LEU A 17 7.29 0.66 1.18
CA LEU A 17 6.48 1.58 0.37
C LEU A 17 6.35 2.96 1.03
N ALA A 18 6.11 3.01 2.34
CA ALA A 18 5.89 4.28 3.05
C ALA A 18 7.18 5.05 3.37
N GLY A 19 8.32 4.38 3.48
CA GLY A 19 9.63 5.00 3.77
C GLY A 19 10.08 6.02 2.72
N PRO A 20 10.03 5.69 1.42
CA PRO A 20 10.32 6.66 0.35
C PRO A 20 9.43 7.91 0.41
N VAL A 21 8.16 7.78 0.82
CA VAL A 21 7.27 8.94 1.03
C VAL A 21 7.82 9.85 2.12
N LEU A 22 8.25 9.29 3.26
CA LEU A 22 8.84 10.07 4.35
C LEU A 22 10.10 10.82 3.90
N VAL A 23 10.97 10.16 3.12
CA VAL A 23 12.17 10.81 2.57
C VAL A 23 11.80 11.95 1.64
N GLY A 24 10.85 11.74 0.72
CA GLY A 24 10.40 12.77 -0.22
C GLY A 24 9.73 13.96 0.48
N VAL A 25 8.90 13.71 1.49
CA VAL A 25 8.25 14.75 2.31
C VAL A 25 9.29 15.55 3.09
N ALA A 26 10.23 14.87 3.76
CA ALA A 26 11.29 15.53 4.52
C ALA A 26 12.21 16.37 3.63
N TYR A 27 12.51 15.90 2.42
CA TYR A 27 13.33 16.63 1.46
C TYR A 27 12.60 17.82 0.84
N GLY A 28 11.30 17.68 0.55
CA GLY A 28 10.50 18.69 -0.15
C GLY A 28 9.86 19.75 0.74
N ALA A 29 9.83 19.56 2.06
CA ALA A 29 9.23 20.50 2.99
C ALA A 29 10.11 21.75 3.20
N ALA A 30 9.53 22.93 3.05
CA ALA A 30 10.18 24.21 3.35
C ALA A 30 10.07 24.60 4.83
N SER A 31 9.19 23.92 5.59
CA SER A 31 8.95 24.19 7.01
C SER A 31 8.47 22.94 7.76
N VAL A 32 8.62 22.92 9.09
CA VAL A 32 8.16 21.80 9.94
C VAL A 32 6.65 21.51 9.78
N PRO A 33 5.75 22.52 9.70
CA PRO A 33 4.33 22.26 9.46
C PRO A 33 4.03 21.52 8.14
N GLU A 34 4.83 21.71 7.10
CA GLU A 34 4.62 21.07 5.79
C GLU A 34 4.84 19.55 5.82
N LEU A 35 5.59 19.04 6.80
CA LEU A 35 5.76 17.60 7.04
C LEU A 35 4.43 16.90 7.30
N PHE A 36 3.42 17.64 7.77
CA PHE A 36 2.08 17.15 8.09
C PHE A 36 1.01 17.69 7.13
N SER A 37 1.43 18.22 5.97
CA SER A 37 0.50 18.69 4.94
C SER A 37 -0.44 17.57 4.48
N LEU A 38 -1.63 17.93 3.99
CA LEU A 38 -2.62 16.96 3.53
C LEU A 38 -2.07 15.98 2.47
N PRO A 39 -1.27 16.40 1.47
CA PRO A 39 -0.63 15.48 0.54
C PRO A 39 0.35 14.52 1.23
N ALA A 40 1.16 15.00 2.17
CA ALA A 40 2.11 14.16 2.91
C ALA A 40 1.41 13.07 3.71
N VAL A 41 0.37 13.44 4.47
CA VAL A 41 -0.44 12.50 5.26
C VAL A 41 -1.18 11.53 4.34
N GLY A 42 -1.78 12.01 3.25
CA GLY A 42 -2.51 11.18 2.29
C GLY A 42 -1.61 10.15 1.60
N LEU A 43 -0.44 10.56 1.11
CA LEU A 43 0.56 9.67 0.53
C LEU A 43 1.03 8.64 1.56
N PHE A 44 1.41 9.09 2.75
CA PHE A 44 1.90 8.18 3.79
C PHE A 44 0.83 7.16 4.17
N ALA A 45 -0.41 7.58 4.42
CA ALA A 45 -1.51 6.69 4.75
C ALA A 45 -1.78 5.67 3.64
N TYR A 46 -1.80 6.11 2.37
CA TYR A 46 -1.99 5.23 1.22
C TYR A 46 -0.87 4.20 1.06
N PHE A 47 0.39 4.63 1.10
CA PHE A 47 1.54 3.73 0.93
C PHE A 47 1.81 2.86 2.17
N LEU A 48 1.30 3.24 3.34
CA LEU A 48 1.41 2.43 4.55
C LEU A 48 0.47 1.22 4.51
N VAL A 49 -0.80 1.40 4.14
CA VAL A 49 -1.80 0.31 4.25
C VAL A 49 -2.44 -0.09 2.92
N PRO A 50 -3.22 0.75 2.21
CA PRO A 50 -3.85 0.38 0.94
C PRO A 50 -2.88 -0.18 -0.10
N ALA A 51 -1.73 0.47 -0.31
CA ALA A 51 -0.75 0.02 -1.30
C ALA A 51 -0.18 -1.37 -0.96
N ASN A 52 0.04 -1.65 0.32
CA ASN A 52 0.50 -2.97 0.77
C ASN A 52 -0.61 -4.04 0.65
N VAL A 53 -1.86 -3.69 0.93
CA VAL A 53 -3.01 -4.59 0.68
C VAL A 53 -3.13 -4.91 -0.81
N PHE A 54 -2.98 -3.91 -1.68
CA PHE A 54 -2.98 -4.11 -3.13
C PHE A 54 -1.82 -4.98 -3.58
N LEU A 55 -0.58 -4.60 -3.23
CA LEU A 55 0.64 -5.31 -3.62
C LEU A 55 0.61 -6.78 -3.21
N TYR A 56 0.41 -7.06 -1.92
CA TYR A 56 0.42 -8.42 -1.40
C TYR A 56 -0.86 -9.17 -1.71
N GLY A 57 -1.99 -8.50 -1.84
CA GLY A 57 -3.24 -9.13 -2.28
C GLY A 57 -3.18 -9.63 -3.71
N VAL A 58 -2.56 -8.88 -4.62
CA VAL A 58 -2.26 -9.35 -5.98
C VAL A 58 -1.24 -10.48 -5.94
N ASN A 59 -0.11 -10.32 -5.24
CA ASN A 59 0.91 -11.35 -5.13
C ASN A 59 0.35 -12.69 -4.63
N ASP A 60 -0.32 -12.70 -3.48
CA ASP A 60 -0.92 -13.90 -2.88
C ASP A 60 -2.06 -14.50 -3.74
N ALA A 61 -2.74 -13.70 -4.58
CA ALA A 61 -3.76 -14.20 -5.49
C ALA A 61 -3.16 -15.01 -6.66
N PHE A 62 -2.01 -14.59 -7.17
CA PHE A 62 -1.30 -15.26 -8.27
C PHE A 62 -0.35 -16.37 -7.80
N ASP A 63 0.19 -16.27 -6.59
CA ASP A 63 1.14 -17.24 -6.03
C ASP A 63 0.45 -18.34 -5.19
N ARG A 64 -0.88 -18.47 -5.28
CA ARG A 64 -1.69 -19.37 -4.44
C ARG A 64 -1.15 -20.80 -4.40
N GLU A 65 -0.80 -21.38 -5.55
CA GLU A 65 -0.30 -22.76 -5.65
C GLU A 65 1.09 -22.92 -5.00
N VAL A 66 1.98 -21.93 -5.21
CA VAL A 66 3.34 -21.94 -4.65
C VAL A 66 3.29 -21.75 -3.13
N ASP A 67 2.35 -20.95 -2.65
CA ASP A 67 2.17 -20.65 -1.24
C ASP A 67 1.63 -21.84 -0.42
N GLU A 68 1.07 -22.87 -1.05
CA GLU A 68 0.62 -24.09 -0.33
C GLU A 68 1.78 -24.86 0.30
N ALA A 69 2.95 -24.83 -0.34
CA ALA A 69 4.16 -25.51 0.13
C ALA A 69 5.09 -24.61 0.97
N ASN A 70 4.73 -23.33 1.16
CA ASN A 70 5.60 -22.35 1.82
C ASN A 70 5.41 -22.36 3.35
N PRO A 71 6.41 -22.82 4.13
CA PRO A 71 6.29 -22.91 5.60
C PRO A 71 6.12 -21.54 6.27
N LYS A 72 6.45 -20.42 5.60
CA LYS A 72 6.23 -19.06 6.12
C LYS A 72 4.75 -18.70 6.24
N LYS A 73 3.88 -19.35 5.46
CA LYS A 73 2.41 -19.16 5.48
C LYS A 73 1.70 -19.87 6.64
N ASP A 74 2.42 -20.67 7.43
CA ASP A 74 1.86 -21.35 8.61
C ASP A 74 2.13 -20.62 9.93
N ASP A 75 3.13 -19.73 9.97
CA ASP A 75 3.52 -19.00 11.18
C ASP A 75 3.19 -17.50 11.11
N ARG A 76 3.65 -16.79 10.06
CA ARG A 76 3.71 -15.31 10.06
C ARG A 76 2.83 -14.63 9.02
N GLU A 77 2.53 -15.31 7.92
CA GLU A 77 1.73 -14.77 6.83
C GLU A 77 0.40 -15.53 6.74
N ALA A 78 -0.68 -14.86 6.35
CA ALA A 78 -1.95 -15.54 6.14
C ALA A 78 -1.95 -16.22 4.77
N ARG A 79 -2.44 -17.46 4.70
CA ARG A 79 -2.79 -18.09 3.42
C ARG A 79 -3.89 -17.29 2.72
N TYR A 80 -3.78 -17.14 1.39
CA TYR A 80 -4.76 -16.43 0.60
C TYR A 80 -6.14 -17.08 0.71
N ARG A 81 -7.10 -16.37 1.31
CA ARG A 81 -8.45 -16.91 1.52
C ARG A 81 -9.31 -16.87 0.25
N GLY A 82 -8.90 -16.08 -0.74
CA GLY A 82 -9.69 -15.86 -1.96
C GLY A 82 -11.08 -15.27 -1.70
N GLY A 83 -11.93 -15.37 -2.71
CA GLY A 83 -13.32 -14.94 -2.65
C GLY A 83 -13.55 -13.48 -3.07
N PRO A 84 -14.78 -13.17 -3.53
CA PRO A 84 -15.10 -11.89 -4.17
C PRO A 84 -14.88 -10.69 -3.26
N ALA A 85 -15.10 -10.84 -1.94
CA ALA A 85 -14.87 -9.75 -0.99
C ALA A 85 -13.39 -9.33 -0.90
N VAL A 86 -12.46 -10.30 -0.93
CA VAL A 86 -11.02 -9.99 -0.90
C VAL A 86 -10.61 -9.33 -2.20
N THR A 87 -11.05 -9.87 -3.34
CA THR A 87 -10.80 -9.26 -4.66
C THR A 87 -11.30 -7.82 -4.73
N VAL A 88 -12.53 -7.55 -4.26
CA VAL A 88 -13.09 -6.19 -4.22
C VAL A 88 -12.22 -5.27 -3.36
N VAL A 89 -11.76 -5.72 -2.19
CA VAL A 89 -10.88 -4.91 -1.33
C VAL A 89 -9.53 -4.64 -2.00
N VAL A 90 -8.92 -5.64 -2.64
CA VAL A 90 -7.64 -5.47 -3.35
C VAL A 90 -7.78 -4.49 -4.51
N VAL A 91 -8.83 -4.63 -5.33
CA VAL A 91 -9.12 -3.71 -6.43
C VAL A 91 -9.42 -2.30 -5.92
N ALA A 92 -10.23 -2.16 -4.86
CA ALA A 92 -10.53 -0.87 -4.25
C ALA A 92 -9.27 -0.21 -3.66
N ALA A 93 -8.38 -0.99 -3.05
CA ALA A 93 -7.12 -0.50 -2.52
C ALA A 93 -6.21 0.04 -3.63
N GLY A 94 -6.14 -0.64 -4.78
CA GLY A 94 -5.43 -0.13 -5.97
C GLY A 94 -6.10 1.10 -6.58
N ALA A 95 -7.43 1.08 -6.71
CA ALA A 95 -8.20 2.20 -7.27
C ALA A 95 -8.11 3.48 -6.42
N LEU A 96 -7.89 3.35 -5.11
CA LEU A 96 -7.68 4.49 -4.19
C LEU A 96 -6.43 5.32 -4.56
N LEU A 97 -5.49 4.77 -5.33
CA LEU A 97 -4.37 5.56 -5.86
C LEU A 97 -4.83 6.72 -6.72
N VAL A 98 -5.93 6.58 -7.47
CA VAL A 98 -6.42 7.60 -8.41
C VAL A 98 -6.79 8.90 -7.67
N PRO A 99 -7.68 8.91 -6.66
CA PRO A 99 -7.97 10.14 -5.92
C PRO A 99 -6.76 10.66 -5.12
N VAL A 100 -5.87 9.78 -4.63
CA VAL A 100 -4.63 10.20 -3.96
C VAL A 100 -3.72 10.96 -4.92
N ALA A 101 -3.51 10.43 -6.13
CA ALA A 101 -2.71 11.07 -7.18
C ALA A 101 -3.37 12.37 -7.68
N ALA A 102 -4.70 12.39 -7.82
CA ALA A 102 -5.44 13.59 -8.25
C ALA A 102 -5.38 14.73 -7.22
N ALA A 103 -5.16 14.44 -5.94
CA ALA A 103 -4.99 15.43 -4.89
C ALA A 103 -3.57 16.02 -4.82
N LEU A 104 -2.61 15.50 -5.60
CA LEU A 104 -1.25 15.99 -5.62
C LEU A 104 -1.10 17.32 -6.39
N PRO A 105 -0.11 18.15 -6.03
CA PRO A 105 0.18 19.37 -6.78
C PRO A 105 0.42 19.10 -8.26
N ARG A 106 -0.04 20.00 -9.14
CA ARG A 106 0.10 19.85 -10.60
C ARG A 106 1.55 19.67 -11.08
N VAL A 107 2.53 20.21 -10.32
CA VAL A 107 3.96 20.03 -10.58
C VAL A 107 4.39 18.55 -10.52
N ALA A 108 3.63 17.69 -9.85
CA ALA A 108 3.89 16.25 -9.80
C ALA A 108 3.43 15.50 -11.07
N LEU A 109 2.51 16.06 -11.87
CA LEU A 109 1.89 15.35 -13.01
C LEU A 109 2.90 14.79 -14.02
N PRO A 110 3.95 15.53 -14.45
CA PRO A 110 4.92 15.00 -15.41
C PRO A 110 5.62 13.72 -14.91
N TRP A 111 5.78 13.58 -13.59
CA TRP A 111 6.43 12.42 -12.97
C TRP A 111 5.47 11.24 -12.78
N LEU A 112 4.16 11.46 -12.84
CA LEU A 112 3.14 10.42 -12.68
C LEU A 112 2.74 9.77 -14.02
N VAL A 113 2.94 10.49 -15.13
CA VAL A 113 2.54 10.05 -16.48
C VAL A 113 3.73 9.65 -17.37
N ALA A 114 4.95 9.88 -16.91
CA ALA A 114 6.19 9.46 -17.58
C ALA A 114 6.51 7.99 -17.26
#